data_AF-A0A7C8IES3-F1
#
_entry.id   AF-A0A7C8IES3-F1
#
_cell.length_a   1.000
_cell.length_b   1.000
_cell.length_c   1.000
_cell.angle_alpha   90.00
_cell.angle_beta   90.00
_cell.angle_gamma   90.00
#
_symmetry.space_group_name_H-M   'P 1'
#
loop_
_entity.id
_entity.type
_entity.pdbx_description
1 polymer ?
#
loop_
_entity_poly.entity_id
_entity_poly.type
_entity_poly.pdbx_seq_one_letter_code
_entity_poly.pdbx_strand_id
1 'polypeptide(L)'
;MTVLIAILQHHLSNTSLFSIFFLFHFFPLSSSLFPWKEHRKPLNPYTYSYFVRPITMQYSTIFLSALAAATTLAAPTPSYHSHASDPIRVTLSNQATELGIQRTFAEGSRQQKSTNAGPFKTVELNVDNAQKKDLRCQLLDKNGQAVVVIRGENTDITFADGGKGKWTFRDGAVEVKKIVCDPAFVKGTGAPQQQPQQPDQQQPSTPTPTPTPSTSAPVAAPTQTADTTIRVTLATSEVAFQTAFEAAGLSREEVDTRSKGPFDRVELRVGADVQKQDLRCQILDAEGKPVTVQRGENVFTTFADGAGGPWTFLEPMQSEVLKIVCDPAFGKE
;
A
#
# COMPACT_ATOMS: atom_id res chain seq x y z
N MET A 1 12.91 -0.79 -71.68
CA MET A 1 13.32 0.59 -71.93
C MET A 1 12.54 1.46 -70.96
N THR A 2 12.98 1.61 -69.71
CA THR A 2 14.05 2.55 -69.31
C THR A 2 13.69 3.95 -69.78
N VAL A 3 13.20 4.81 -68.88
CA VAL A 3 13.83 6.09 -68.52
C VAL A 3 13.22 6.58 -67.20
N LEU A 4 14.11 6.66 -66.22
CA LEU A 4 14.01 7.38 -64.95
C LEU A 4 13.85 8.88 -65.22
N ILE A 5 12.91 9.56 -64.57
CA ILE A 5 13.00 11.00 -64.32
C ILE A 5 12.70 11.23 -62.83
N ALA A 6 13.75 11.56 -62.10
CA ALA A 6 13.68 12.25 -60.81
C ALA A 6 13.83 13.74 -61.07
N ILE A 7 13.16 14.59 -60.27
CA ILE A 7 13.68 15.85 -59.69
C ILE A 7 12.56 16.53 -58.87
N LEU A 8 12.91 16.83 -57.61
CA LEU A 8 12.47 17.89 -56.67
C LEU A 8 11.05 18.49 -56.77
N GLN A 9 10.34 18.53 -55.62
CA GLN A 9 9.90 19.81 -55.06
C GLN A 9 9.57 19.80 -53.55
N HIS A 10 9.88 20.96 -52.96
CA HIS A 10 9.91 21.42 -51.58
C HIS A 10 8.60 21.42 -50.76
N HIS A 11 8.78 21.29 -49.43
CA HIS A 11 8.17 22.04 -48.29
C HIS A 11 6.74 22.60 -48.38
N LEU A 12 5.85 22.09 -47.52
CA LEU A 12 4.79 22.85 -46.81
C LEU A 12 4.56 22.19 -45.43
N SER A 13 5.24 22.56 -44.34
CA SER A 13 4.79 23.54 -43.31
C SER A 13 3.28 23.63 -43.13
N ASN A 14 2.75 22.93 -42.11
CA ASN A 14 1.39 23.10 -41.61
C ASN A 14 1.45 23.75 -40.21
N THR A 15 1.54 25.08 -40.19
CA THR A 15 1.39 25.93 -39.01
C THR A 15 -0.07 26.37 -38.89
N SER A 16 -0.81 25.82 -37.92
CA SER A 16 -2.13 26.32 -37.55
C SER A 16 -1.99 27.45 -36.53
N LEU A 17 -2.07 28.67 -37.05
CA LEU A 17 -2.30 29.91 -36.32
C LEU A 17 -3.77 29.96 -35.84
N PHE A 18 -3.97 30.03 -34.53
CA PHE A 18 -5.17 30.65 -33.95
C PHE A 18 -4.73 31.65 -32.86
N SER A 19 -4.39 32.84 -33.35
CA SER A 19 -4.72 34.14 -32.75
C SER A 19 -6.23 34.16 -32.34
N ILE A 20 -6.73 34.78 -31.28
CA ILE A 20 -6.40 36.07 -30.64
C ILE A 20 -7.43 36.33 -29.49
N PHE A 21 -7.11 37.25 -28.55
CA PHE A 21 -7.95 38.04 -27.61
C PHE A 21 -8.58 37.39 -26.36
N PHE A 22 -8.06 37.74 -25.17
CA PHE A 22 -8.79 38.37 -24.03
C PHE A 22 -7.72 38.91 -23.04
N LEU A 23 -7.29 40.18 -23.14
CA LEU A 23 -7.81 41.37 -22.43
C LEU A 23 -7.79 41.28 -20.89
N PHE A 24 -6.72 41.88 -20.35
CA PHE A 24 -6.54 42.53 -19.05
C PHE A 24 -7.73 42.55 -18.07
N HIS A 25 -7.50 42.10 -16.83
CA HIS A 25 -7.92 42.84 -15.63
C HIS A 25 -6.79 42.87 -14.59
N PHE A 26 -6.30 44.09 -14.38
CA PHE A 26 -5.66 44.63 -13.17
C PHE A 26 -6.54 44.39 -11.94
N PHE A 27 -5.95 44.13 -10.75
CA PHE A 27 -6.21 44.74 -9.41
C PHE A 27 -5.61 43.88 -8.26
N PRO A 28 -5.36 44.43 -7.05
CA PRO A 28 -4.03 44.84 -6.60
C PRO A 28 -3.49 44.10 -5.36
N LEU A 29 -2.24 44.45 -5.02
CA LEU A 29 -1.64 44.30 -3.69
C LEU A 29 -2.62 44.64 -2.56
N SER A 30 -2.67 43.80 -1.53
CA SER A 30 -3.17 44.18 -0.20
C SER A 30 -2.33 43.50 0.87
N SER A 31 -1.56 44.34 1.55
CA SER A 31 -0.82 44.08 2.78
C SER A 31 -1.76 43.71 3.92
N SER A 32 -1.42 42.69 4.71
CA SER A 32 -1.79 42.67 6.13
C SER A 32 -0.86 41.76 6.93
N LEU A 33 0.08 42.41 7.61
CA LEU A 33 0.75 41.96 8.81
C LEU A 33 -0.30 41.67 9.90
N PHE A 34 -0.23 40.51 10.55
CA PHE A 34 -0.76 40.34 11.91
C PHE A 34 0.21 39.47 12.72
N PRO A 35 0.87 40.06 13.74
CA PRO A 35 1.46 39.29 14.82
C PRO A 35 0.41 39.15 15.91
N TRP A 36 0.04 37.92 16.29
CA TRP A 36 -0.64 37.72 17.57
C TRP A 36 0.10 36.68 18.41
N LYS A 37 0.67 37.22 19.49
CA LYS A 37 1.33 36.54 20.59
C LYS A 37 0.32 36.52 21.73
N GLU A 38 -0.12 35.35 22.17
CA GLU A 38 -0.77 35.26 23.48
C GLU A 38 -0.38 33.97 24.21
N HIS A 39 0.44 34.18 25.24
CA HIS A 39 0.75 33.23 26.29
C HIS A 39 -0.47 33.03 27.19
N ARG A 40 -0.93 31.79 27.39
CA ARG A 40 -1.41 31.30 28.70
C ARG A 40 -1.08 29.81 28.88
N LYS A 41 -0.19 29.52 29.83
CA LYS A 41 -0.15 28.23 30.55
C LYS A 41 -1.05 28.35 31.82
N PRO A 42 -1.06 27.38 32.75
CA PRO A 42 -2.05 26.31 32.85
C PRO A 42 -2.81 26.36 34.18
N LEU A 43 -4.04 25.84 34.27
CA LEU A 43 -4.63 25.52 35.57
C LEU A 43 -5.47 24.25 35.50
N ASN A 44 -4.99 23.22 36.18
CA ASN A 44 -5.75 22.13 36.79
C ASN A 44 -5.58 22.34 38.30
N PRO A 45 -6.63 22.36 39.15
CA PRO A 45 -6.96 21.14 39.90
C PRO A 45 -8.46 20.96 40.29
N TYR A 46 -8.87 19.68 40.36
CA TYR A 46 -9.81 19.04 41.30
C TYR A 46 -11.12 19.74 41.72
N THR A 47 -12.27 19.06 41.50
CA THR A 47 -13.29 18.86 42.57
C THR A 47 -14.31 17.77 42.22
N TYR A 48 -14.61 16.94 43.23
CA TYR A 48 -15.58 15.84 43.30
C TYR A 48 -17.04 16.32 43.21
N SER A 49 -17.95 15.51 42.66
CA SER A 49 -19.34 15.48 43.14
C SER A 49 -20.01 14.12 42.85
N TYR A 50 -20.30 13.38 43.92
CA TYR A 50 -21.29 12.30 43.91
C TYR A 50 -22.67 12.93 43.99
N PHE A 51 -23.58 12.57 43.09
CA PHE A 51 -25.01 12.77 43.29
C PHE A 51 -25.77 11.45 43.21
N VAL A 52 -26.47 11.18 44.31
CA VAL A 52 -27.42 10.09 44.53
C VAL A 52 -28.75 10.41 43.82
N ARG A 53 -29.42 9.36 43.34
CA ARG A 53 -30.71 9.32 42.60
C ARG A 53 -31.87 10.09 43.29
N PRO A 54 -32.94 10.47 42.56
CA PRO A 54 -34.17 9.64 42.62
C PRO A 54 -35.04 9.61 41.33
N ILE A 55 -36.14 8.86 41.47
CA ILE A 55 -37.13 8.33 40.53
C ILE A 55 -38.19 9.40 40.13
N THR A 56 -38.99 9.09 39.08
CA THR A 56 -40.27 9.70 38.60
C THR A 56 -40.10 10.84 37.57
N MET A 57 -40.93 11.03 36.54
CA MET A 57 -42.34 10.69 36.29
C MET A 57 -42.61 10.27 34.83
N GLN A 58 -43.58 9.37 34.66
CA GLN A 58 -44.39 9.24 33.45
C GLN A 58 -45.23 10.50 33.27
N TYR A 59 -45.28 11.10 32.08
CA TYR A 59 -46.50 11.73 31.56
C TYR A 59 -46.52 11.71 30.03
N SER A 60 -47.60 11.10 29.54
CA SER A 60 -48.07 11.05 28.17
C SER A 60 -48.24 12.44 27.55
N THR A 61 -48.00 12.57 26.25
CA THR A 61 -48.95 13.24 25.36
C THR A 61 -48.68 12.85 23.91
N ILE A 62 -49.68 12.17 23.39
CA ILE A 62 -49.95 11.90 21.98
C ILE A 62 -50.18 13.25 21.31
N PHE A 63 -49.42 13.58 20.28
CA PHE A 63 -49.90 14.48 19.22
C PHE A 63 -49.57 13.89 17.85
N LEU A 64 -50.65 13.41 17.22
CA LEU A 64 -50.79 13.16 15.80
C LEU A 64 -50.27 14.37 15.00
N SER A 65 -49.34 14.10 14.09
CA SER A 65 -49.17 14.90 12.88
C SER A 65 -49.21 13.94 11.71
N ALA A 66 -50.43 13.70 11.23
CA ALA A 66 -50.69 13.18 9.91
C ALA A 66 -50.19 14.22 8.90
N LEU A 67 -49.21 13.88 8.06
CA LEU A 67 -48.97 14.61 6.81
C LEU A 67 -48.33 13.67 5.77
N ALA A 68 -49.04 13.52 4.66
CA ALA A 68 -48.60 13.10 3.34
C ALA A 68 -47.99 11.69 3.19
N ALA A 69 -48.89 10.73 3.00
CA ALA A 69 -48.63 9.58 2.14
C ALA A 69 -48.34 10.04 0.69
N ALA A 70 -47.08 10.28 0.38
CA ALA A 70 -46.58 10.19 -0.98
C ALA A 70 -45.89 8.83 -1.12
N THR A 71 -46.65 7.80 -1.49
CA THR A 71 -46.12 6.50 -1.88
C THR A 71 -45.46 6.63 -3.25
N THR A 72 -44.31 7.31 -3.33
CA THR A 72 -43.40 7.03 -4.43
C THR A 72 -42.89 5.62 -4.19
N LEU A 73 -43.50 4.68 -4.90
CA LEU A 73 -42.90 3.39 -5.21
C LEU A 73 -41.61 3.71 -5.98
N ALA A 74 -40.53 4.00 -5.25
CA ALA A 74 -39.21 3.77 -5.76
C ALA A 74 -39.19 2.26 -6.00
N ALA A 75 -39.50 1.87 -7.24
CA ALA A 75 -39.27 0.51 -7.69
C ALA A 75 -37.84 0.19 -7.26
N PRO A 76 -37.63 -0.85 -6.42
CA PRO A 76 -36.29 -1.22 -6.04
C PRO A 76 -35.55 -1.43 -7.35
N THR A 77 -34.66 -0.49 -7.68
CA THR A 77 -33.69 -0.72 -8.75
C THR A 77 -33.11 -2.07 -8.40
N PRO A 78 -33.18 -3.08 -9.29
CA PRO A 78 -32.51 -4.32 -9.03
C PRO A 78 -31.07 -3.93 -8.79
N SER A 79 -30.67 -3.90 -7.51
CA SER A 79 -29.29 -3.92 -7.12
C SER A 79 -28.83 -5.15 -7.86
N TYR A 80 -28.11 -4.92 -8.96
CA TYR A 80 -27.50 -5.97 -9.74
C TYR A 80 -26.54 -6.60 -8.75
N HIS A 81 -27.09 -7.52 -7.94
CA HIS A 81 -26.41 -8.61 -7.31
C HIS A 81 -25.96 -9.40 -8.53
N SER A 82 -24.94 -8.86 -9.20
CA SER A 82 -23.89 -9.68 -9.73
C SER A 82 -23.73 -10.77 -8.68
N HIS A 83 -23.72 -12.01 -9.15
CA HIS A 83 -23.30 -13.17 -8.39
C HIS A 83 -21.84 -12.99 -7.95
N ALA A 84 -21.57 -11.90 -7.24
CA ALA A 84 -20.37 -11.45 -6.62
C ALA A 84 -20.26 -12.36 -5.42
N SER A 85 -19.67 -13.53 -5.69
CA SER A 85 -18.82 -14.30 -4.79
C SER A 85 -18.92 -13.76 -3.36
N ASP A 86 -19.62 -14.49 -2.50
CA ASP A 86 -19.83 -14.10 -1.12
C ASP A 86 -18.50 -13.61 -0.51
N PRO A 87 -18.44 -12.35 -0.05
CA PRO A 87 -17.15 -11.75 0.22
C PRO A 87 -16.53 -12.43 1.44
N ILE A 88 -15.35 -13.01 1.26
CA ILE A 88 -14.50 -13.45 2.37
C ILE A 88 -14.24 -12.23 3.25
N ARG A 89 -14.63 -12.28 4.52
CA ARG A 89 -14.54 -11.14 5.44
C ARG A 89 -13.57 -11.44 6.58
N VAL A 90 -12.53 -10.63 6.70
CA VAL A 90 -11.63 -10.62 7.86
C VAL A 90 -11.94 -9.42 8.73
N THR A 91 -12.29 -9.67 9.98
CA THR A 91 -12.57 -8.65 10.99
C THR A 91 -11.50 -8.69 12.07
N LEU A 92 -10.79 -7.59 12.26
CA LEU A 92 -9.86 -7.39 13.36
C LEU A 92 -10.55 -6.54 14.42
N SER A 93 -10.44 -6.91 15.70
CA SER A 93 -11.06 -6.13 16.78
C SER A 93 -10.24 -6.09 18.07
N ASN A 94 -10.45 -5.02 18.83
CA ASN A 94 -9.97 -4.83 20.20
C ASN A 94 -11.07 -4.13 21.01
N GLN A 95 -11.82 -4.93 21.77
CA GLN A 95 -12.92 -4.41 22.58
C GLN A 95 -12.47 -3.44 23.68
N ALA A 96 -11.23 -3.54 24.16
CA ALA A 96 -10.72 -2.65 25.21
C ALA A 96 -10.55 -1.21 24.74
N THR A 97 -10.46 -0.99 23.42
CA THR A 97 -10.27 0.34 22.81
C THR A 97 -11.38 0.66 21.81
N GLU A 98 -12.44 -0.16 21.75
CA GLU A 98 -13.53 -0.05 20.76
C GLU A 98 -13.04 -0.01 19.30
N LEU A 99 -11.83 -0.53 19.03
CA LEU A 99 -11.25 -0.53 17.69
C LEU A 99 -11.70 -1.77 16.93
N GLY A 100 -12.14 -1.56 15.70
CA GLY A 100 -12.49 -2.64 14.78
C GLY A 100 -12.25 -2.23 13.34
N ILE A 101 -11.67 -3.12 12.53
CA ILE A 101 -11.58 -2.95 11.08
C ILE A 101 -12.01 -4.22 10.38
N GLN A 102 -12.60 -4.05 9.21
CA GLN A 102 -13.04 -5.14 8.36
C GLN A 102 -12.42 -5.02 6.97
N ARG A 103 -11.95 -6.14 6.43
CA ARG A 103 -11.42 -6.26 5.08
C ARG A 103 -12.14 -7.37 4.35
N THR A 104 -12.59 -7.09 3.13
CA THR A 104 -13.16 -8.09 2.22
C THR A 104 -12.08 -8.66 1.32
N PHE A 105 -12.21 -9.88 0.85
CA PHE A 105 -11.31 -10.51 -0.12
C PHE A 105 -12.13 -11.15 -1.23
N ALA A 106 -11.62 -11.12 -2.45
CA ALA A 106 -12.21 -11.86 -3.55
C ALA A 106 -11.76 -13.32 -3.48
N GLU A 107 -12.59 -14.19 -4.02
CA GLU A 107 -12.35 -15.62 -3.96
C GLU A 107 -11.29 -16.11 -4.96
N GLY A 108 -10.73 -17.29 -4.70
CA GLY A 108 -10.01 -18.09 -5.69
C GLY A 108 -8.60 -17.62 -6.05
N SER A 109 -8.08 -16.58 -5.40
CA SER A 109 -6.74 -16.05 -5.66
C SER A 109 -6.04 -15.67 -4.35
N ARG A 110 -4.71 -15.70 -4.36
CA ARG A 110 -3.90 -15.15 -3.27
C ARG A 110 -4.07 -13.64 -3.24
N GLN A 111 -4.43 -13.10 -2.09
CA GLN A 111 -4.66 -11.67 -1.90
C GLN A 111 -3.94 -11.15 -0.66
N GLN A 112 -3.55 -9.89 -0.72
CA GLN A 112 -2.92 -9.18 0.37
C GLN A 112 -3.61 -7.83 0.56
N LYS A 113 -3.94 -7.48 1.80
CA LYS A 113 -4.48 -6.16 2.15
C LYS A 113 -3.71 -5.55 3.30
N SER A 114 -3.29 -4.31 3.13
CA SER A 114 -2.61 -3.55 4.18
C SER A 114 -3.60 -2.98 5.19
N THR A 115 -3.13 -2.85 6.41
CA THR A 115 -3.85 -2.28 7.55
C THR A 115 -2.91 -1.34 8.29
N ASN A 116 -3.31 -0.08 8.45
CA ASN A 116 -2.53 0.93 9.18
C ASN A 116 -3.14 1.22 10.55
N ALA A 117 -3.83 0.24 11.14
CA ALA A 117 -4.58 0.39 12.37
C ALA A 117 -4.17 -0.68 13.39
N GLY A 118 -4.41 -0.40 14.67
CA GLY A 118 -4.07 -1.29 15.77
C GLY A 118 -3.82 -0.52 17.07
N PRO A 119 -3.55 -1.22 18.18
CA PRO A 119 -3.34 -2.67 18.26
C PRO A 119 -4.66 -3.46 18.33
N PHE A 120 -4.70 -4.63 17.70
CA PHE A 120 -5.84 -5.56 17.71
C PHE A 120 -5.59 -6.73 18.67
N LYS A 121 -6.64 -7.30 19.26
CA LYS A 121 -6.53 -8.48 20.15
C LYS A 121 -7.10 -9.75 19.55
N THR A 122 -8.02 -9.61 18.60
CA THR A 122 -8.73 -10.74 18.00
C THR A 122 -8.85 -10.58 16.50
N VAL A 123 -8.92 -11.70 15.80
CA VAL A 123 -9.26 -11.77 14.38
C VAL A 123 -10.37 -12.78 14.13
N GLU A 124 -11.27 -12.48 13.21
CA GLU A 124 -12.33 -13.38 12.77
C GLU A 124 -12.31 -13.45 11.25
N LEU A 125 -12.36 -14.67 10.72
CA LEU A 125 -12.57 -14.93 9.30
C LEU A 125 -14.00 -15.44 9.17
N ASN A 126 -14.81 -14.79 8.34
CA ASN A 126 -16.13 -15.25 7.96
C ASN A 126 -16.11 -15.61 6.47
N VAL A 127 -16.44 -16.86 6.15
CA VAL A 127 -16.58 -17.37 4.79
C VAL A 127 -18.01 -17.88 4.63
N ASP A 128 -18.87 -17.08 3.99
CA ASP A 128 -20.29 -17.41 3.89
C ASP A 128 -20.54 -18.61 2.94
N ASN A 129 -19.58 -18.94 2.08
CA ASN A 129 -19.66 -20.07 1.15
C ASN A 129 -19.06 -21.36 1.74
N ALA A 130 -19.88 -22.43 1.82
CA ALA A 130 -19.49 -23.73 2.35
C ALA A 130 -18.38 -24.44 1.56
N GLN A 131 -18.11 -24.04 0.31
CA GLN A 131 -17.12 -24.68 -0.55
C GLN A 131 -15.66 -24.33 -0.21
N LYS A 132 -15.42 -23.35 0.69
CA LYS A 132 -14.07 -22.81 0.97
C LYS A 132 -13.76 -22.72 2.46
N LYS A 133 -14.28 -23.67 3.25
CA LYS A 133 -14.03 -23.74 4.70
C LYS A 133 -12.56 -23.98 5.06
N ASP A 134 -11.78 -24.38 4.07
CA ASP A 134 -10.34 -24.62 4.10
C ASP A 134 -9.49 -23.39 3.79
N LEU A 135 -10.08 -22.27 3.32
CA LEU A 135 -9.34 -21.02 3.13
C LEU A 135 -8.71 -20.56 4.44
N ARG A 136 -7.42 -20.25 4.39
CA ARG A 136 -6.68 -19.69 5.52
C ARG A 136 -6.11 -18.32 5.20
N CYS A 137 -5.99 -17.51 6.23
CA CYS A 137 -5.33 -16.23 6.18
C CYS A 137 -4.20 -16.17 7.22
N GLN A 138 -3.21 -15.32 6.99
CA GLN A 138 -2.09 -15.03 7.86
C GLN A 138 -2.06 -13.52 8.13
N LEU A 139 -1.79 -13.14 9.38
CA LEU A 139 -1.56 -11.75 9.76
C LEU A 139 -0.06 -11.52 9.87
N LEU A 140 0.41 -10.38 9.36
CA LEU A 140 1.79 -9.92 9.55
C LEU A 140 1.79 -8.65 10.40
N ASP A 141 2.68 -8.59 11.38
CA ASP A 141 2.90 -7.42 12.23
C ASP A 141 3.64 -6.30 11.48
N LYS A 142 3.95 -5.20 12.18
CA LYS A 142 4.73 -4.08 11.61
C LYS A 142 6.12 -4.46 11.09
N ASN A 143 6.71 -5.51 11.64
CA ASN A 143 8.03 -6.04 11.29
C ASN A 143 7.95 -7.07 10.14
N GLY A 144 6.75 -7.41 9.67
CA GLY A 144 6.53 -8.45 8.68
C GLY A 144 6.56 -9.88 9.26
N GLN A 145 6.56 -10.03 10.58
CA GLN A 145 6.52 -11.32 11.26
C GLN A 145 5.09 -11.82 11.36
N ALA A 146 4.91 -13.14 11.21
CA ALA A 146 3.60 -13.75 11.34
C ALA A 146 3.07 -13.66 12.78
N VAL A 147 1.83 -13.17 12.94
CA VAL A 147 1.18 -13.10 14.25
C VAL A 147 0.63 -14.47 14.61
N VAL A 148 1.02 -14.97 15.78
CA VAL A 148 0.51 -16.24 16.33
C VAL A 148 -0.88 -16.01 16.93
N VAL A 149 -1.82 -16.84 16.51
CA VAL A 149 -3.23 -16.77 16.92
C VAL A 149 -3.67 -18.07 17.58
N ILE A 150 -4.58 -17.96 18.54
CA ILE A 150 -5.08 -19.03 19.39
C ILE A 150 -6.60 -19.13 19.28
N ARG A 151 -7.11 -20.35 19.19
CA ARG A 151 -8.54 -20.64 19.32
C ARG A 151 -8.76 -22.01 19.96
N GLY A 152 -9.19 -21.99 21.23
CA GLY A 152 -9.20 -23.18 22.07
C GLY A 152 -7.77 -23.70 22.23
N GLU A 153 -7.57 -25.00 21.98
CA GLU A 153 -6.25 -25.64 22.03
C GLU A 153 -5.41 -25.43 20.76
N ASN A 154 -5.99 -24.84 19.70
CA ASN A 154 -5.26 -24.64 18.44
C ASN A 154 -4.43 -23.35 18.54
N THR A 155 -3.12 -23.48 18.29
CA THR A 155 -2.19 -22.35 18.12
C THR A 155 -1.57 -22.46 16.73
N ASP A 156 -1.67 -21.42 15.92
CA ASP A 156 -1.20 -21.41 14.52
C ASP A 156 -0.79 -19.98 14.12
N ILE A 157 -0.02 -19.85 13.03
CA ILE A 157 0.28 -18.57 12.36
C ILE A 157 -0.71 -18.26 11.24
N THR A 158 -1.51 -19.25 10.85
CA THR A 158 -2.60 -19.10 9.89
C THR A 158 -3.94 -19.42 10.56
N PHE A 159 -4.99 -18.67 10.24
CA PHE A 159 -6.34 -18.87 10.78
C PHE A 159 -7.35 -19.12 9.68
N ALA A 160 -8.38 -19.89 10.01
CA ALA A 160 -9.53 -20.17 9.16
C ALA A 160 -10.82 -19.88 9.93
N ASP A 161 -11.93 -19.72 9.22
CA ASP A 161 -13.26 -19.52 9.81
C ASP A 161 -13.60 -20.71 10.70
N GLY A 162 -13.74 -21.91 10.14
CA GLY A 162 -14.04 -23.13 10.89
C GLY A 162 -15.32 -23.07 11.76
N GLY A 163 -16.15 -22.02 11.67
CA GLY A 163 -17.41 -21.87 12.39
C GLY A 163 -17.29 -21.82 13.91
N LYS A 164 -16.10 -21.52 14.45
CA LYS A 164 -15.82 -21.51 15.91
C LYS A 164 -15.60 -20.10 16.47
N GLY A 165 -15.99 -19.07 15.71
CA GLY A 165 -15.83 -17.67 16.08
C GLY A 165 -14.38 -17.19 16.07
N LYS A 166 -14.13 -16.13 16.83
CA LYS A 166 -12.89 -15.32 16.82
C LYS A 166 -11.66 -16.10 17.31
N TRP A 167 -10.52 -15.77 16.72
CA TRP A 167 -9.19 -16.11 17.20
C TRP A 167 -8.63 -14.98 18.08
N THR A 168 -7.90 -15.31 19.13
CA THR A 168 -7.16 -14.37 19.98
C THR A 168 -5.69 -14.35 19.61
N PHE A 169 -5.01 -13.23 19.78
CA PHE A 169 -3.57 -13.15 19.56
C PHE A 169 -2.83 -13.67 20.79
N ARG A 170 -1.84 -14.55 20.60
CA ARG A 170 -1.11 -15.17 21.72
C ARG A 170 -0.44 -14.14 22.62
N ASP A 171 0.24 -13.19 21.99
CA ASP A 171 1.12 -12.24 22.68
C ASP A 171 0.38 -10.93 23.04
N GLY A 172 -0.95 -10.95 23.08
CA GLY A 172 -1.78 -9.81 23.45
C GLY A 172 -2.13 -8.90 22.28
N ALA A 173 -2.22 -7.58 22.52
CA ALA A 173 -2.64 -6.65 21.49
C ALA A 173 -1.48 -6.36 20.51
N VAL A 174 -1.69 -6.58 19.20
CA VAL A 174 -0.66 -6.48 18.16
C VAL A 174 -1.07 -5.49 17.06
N GLU A 175 -0.13 -4.68 16.60
CA GLU A 175 -0.28 -3.86 15.39
C GLU A 175 -0.16 -4.74 14.15
N VAL A 176 -1.27 -4.91 13.43
CA VAL A 176 -1.30 -5.70 12.19
C VAL A 176 -1.03 -4.76 11.03
N LYS A 177 -0.02 -5.05 10.22
CA LYS A 177 0.33 -4.27 9.02
C LYS A 177 -0.27 -4.85 7.75
N LYS A 178 -0.38 -6.18 7.68
CA LYS A 178 -0.83 -6.86 6.46
C LYS A 178 -1.64 -8.11 6.79
N ILE A 179 -2.66 -8.36 6.00
CA ILE A 179 -3.46 -9.59 6.00
C ILE A 179 -3.23 -10.27 4.66
N VAL A 180 -2.84 -11.55 4.68
CA VAL A 180 -2.61 -12.38 3.49
C VAL A 180 -3.59 -13.55 3.52
N CYS A 181 -4.47 -13.66 2.53
CA CYS A 181 -5.33 -14.83 2.36
C CYS A 181 -4.89 -15.59 1.12
N ASP A 182 -4.58 -16.88 1.28
CA ASP A 182 -4.00 -17.71 0.24
C ASP A 182 -4.60 -19.12 0.29
N PRO A 183 -5.24 -19.60 -0.78
CA PRO A 183 -5.73 -20.98 -0.86
C PRO A 183 -4.63 -22.04 -0.69
N ALA A 184 -3.36 -21.69 -0.94
CA ALA A 184 -2.23 -22.60 -0.76
C ALA A 184 -1.81 -22.77 0.71
N PHE A 185 -2.34 -21.96 1.63
CA PHE A 185 -2.04 -22.11 3.06
C PHE A 185 -2.69 -23.37 3.63
N VAL A 186 -1.85 -24.29 4.09
CA VAL A 186 -2.27 -25.49 4.81
C VAL A 186 -2.29 -25.26 6.32
N LYS A 187 -3.08 -26.06 7.04
CA LYS A 187 -3.08 -26.04 8.51
C LYS A 187 -1.68 -26.37 9.01
N GLY A 188 -1.08 -25.48 9.79
CA GLY A 188 0.20 -25.75 10.43
C GLY A 188 0.05 -26.93 11.38
N THR A 189 1.01 -27.85 11.41
CA THR A 189 1.01 -29.03 12.30
C THR A 189 1.33 -28.70 13.77
N GLY A 190 1.13 -27.45 14.20
CA GLY A 190 1.20 -27.04 15.61
C GLY A 190 2.60 -26.88 16.19
N ALA A 191 3.68 -27.15 15.45
CA ALA A 191 4.99 -26.66 15.80
C ALA A 191 5.13 -25.21 15.30
N PRO A 192 5.74 -24.27 16.06
CA PRO A 192 6.21 -23.01 15.52
C PRO A 192 7.30 -23.37 14.50
N GLN A 193 6.89 -23.71 13.29
CA GLN A 193 7.80 -23.81 12.18
C GLN A 193 8.26 -22.38 11.96
N GLN A 194 9.54 -22.14 12.24
CA GLN A 194 10.28 -21.09 11.58
C GLN A 194 9.90 -21.21 10.11
N GLN A 195 9.11 -20.23 9.65
CA GLN A 195 8.62 -20.16 8.28
C GLN A 195 9.85 -20.37 7.38
N PRO A 196 9.75 -21.15 6.28
CA PRO A 196 10.85 -21.26 5.33
C PRO A 196 11.25 -19.83 4.97
N GLN A 197 12.45 -19.45 5.41
CA GLN A 197 13.07 -18.21 5.00
C GLN A 197 13.01 -18.22 3.49
N GLN A 198 12.52 -17.13 2.89
CA GLN A 198 12.89 -16.83 1.51
C GLN A 198 14.40 -17.09 1.40
N PRO A 199 14.87 -17.84 0.39
CA PRO A 199 16.30 -18.08 0.23
C PRO A 199 16.96 -16.74 -0.07
N ASP A 200 17.52 -16.14 0.97
CA ASP A 200 18.91 -15.68 1.04
C ASP A 200 19.10 -14.84 2.28
N GLN A 201 19.61 -15.49 3.34
CA GLN A 201 20.70 -15.04 4.21
C GLN A 201 20.86 -16.06 5.34
N GLN A 202 21.70 -17.07 5.13
CA GLN A 202 22.26 -17.89 6.20
C GLN A 202 23.65 -17.37 6.54
N GLN A 203 23.78 -16.75 7.71
CA GLN A 203 25.03 -16.76 8.47
C GLN A 203 24.90 -17.84 9.56
N PRO A 204 25.79 -18.85 9.61
CA PRO A 204 25.68 -19.91 10.60
C PRO A 204 26.21 -19.48 11.97
N SER A 205 25.54 -19.88 13.03
CA SER A 205 26.15 -20.09 14.36
C SER A 205 25.52 -21.34 14.94
N THR A 206 26.31 -22.36 15.30
CA THR A 206 26.84 -22.65 16.65
C THR A 206 27.60 -24.01 16.60
N PRO A 207 28.32 -24.49 17.64
CA PRO A 207 28.74 -23.92 18.92
C PRO A 207 30.26 -24.02 19.19
N THR A 208 30.71 -23.37 20.26
CA THR A 208 32.05 -23.51 20.87
C THR A 208 32.27 -24.91 21.47
N PRO A 209 33.34 -25.62 21.06
CA PRO A 209 34.17 -26.40 21.98
C PRO A 209 35.50 -25.69 22.28
N THR A 210 35.85 -25.62 23.56
CA THR A 210 37.14 -25.18 24.12
C THR A 210 38.32 -25.99 23.54
N PRO A 211 39.54 -25.42 23.41
CA PRO A 211 40.37 -25.59 22.21
C PRO A 211 41.37 -26.74 22.29
N THR A 212 41.64 -27.32 21.12
CA THR A 212 42.92 -27.99 20.82
C THR A 212 43.69 -27.09 19.85
N PRO A 213 44.98 -26.79 20.06
CA PRO A 213 45.73 -25.90 19.18
C PRO A 213 46.00 -26.63 17.87
N SER A 214 45.45 -26.12 16.76
CA SER A 214 45.80 -26.60 15.43
C SER A 214 45.77 -25.46 14.42
N THR A 215 46.99 -25.09 14.05
CA THR A 215 47.48 -24.60 12.75
C THR A 215 46.49 -23.89 11.84
N SER A 216 46.62 -22.56 11.80
CA SER A 216 45.97 -21.61 10.90
C SER A 216 46.26 -21.89 9.42
N ALA A 217 45.20 -22.12 8.63
CA ALA A 217 45.20 -22.03 7.17
C ALA A 217 44.63 -20.66 6.73
N PRO A 218 45.10 -20.07 5.62
CA PRO A 218 44.65 -18.76 5.15
C PRO A 218 43.18 -18.79 4.70
N VAL A 219 42.38 -17.89 5.28
CA VAL A 219 40.97 -17.67 4.95
C VAL A 219 40.89 -17.02 3.56
N ALA A 220 40.22 -17.68 2.61
CA ALA A 220 39.95 -17.13 1.29
C ALA A 220 39.03 -15.91 1.40
N ALA A 221 39.39 -14.81 0.73
CA ALA A 221 38.60 -13.59 0.71
C ALA A 221 37.19 -13.86 0.11
N PRO A 222 36.12 -13.28 0.68
CA PRO A 222 34.77 -13.45 0.15
C PRO A 222 34.69 -12.84 -1.25
N THR A 223 34.21 -13.61 -2.21
CA THR A 223 33.91 -13.13 -3.56
C THR A 223 32.78 -12.11 -3.49
N GLN A 224 33.06 -10.85 -3.84
CA GLN A 224 32.03 -9.82 -3.96
C GLN A 224 31.06 -10.18 -5.10
N THR A 225 29.79 -10.40 -4.75
CA THR A 225 28.71 -10.52 -5.73
C THR A 225 28.41 -9.14 -6.31
N ALA A 226 28.38 -9.02 -7.64
CA ALA A 226 28.09 -7.77 -8.31
C ALA A 226 26.68 -7.25 -7.95
N ASP A 227 26.58 -5.99 -7.55
CA ASP A 227 25.32 -5.29 -7.26
C ASP A 227 24.71 -4.76 -8.56
N THR A 228 24.03 -5.66 -9.26
CA THR A 228 23.29 -5.37 -10.50
C THR A 228 21.82 -5.04 -10.22
N THR A 229 21.47 -4.76 -8.97
CA THR A 229 20.07 -4.64 -8.56
C THR A 229 19.46 -3.31 -8.97
N ILE A 230 18.26 -3.34 -9.53
CA ILE A 230 17.47 -2.14 -9.82
C ILE A 230 16.20 -2.20 -9.01
N ARG A 231 15.90 -1.14 -8.26
CA ARG A 231 14.74 -1.08 -7.38
C ARG A 231 14.00 0.25 -7.54
N VAL A 232 12.70 0.16 -7.80
CA VAL A 232 11.80 1.31 -7.74
C VAL A 232 10.98 1.22 -6.46
N THR A 233 11.01 2.29 -5.66
CA THR A 233 10.23 2.43 -4.43
C THR A 233 9.13 3.46 -4.64
N LEU A 234 7.87 3.04 -4.58
CA LEU A 234 6.70 3.92 -4.52
C LEU A 234 6.33 4.12 -3.06
N ALA A 235 6.21 5.37 -2.61
CA ALA A 235 5.97 5.70 -1.21
C ALA A 235 4.79 6.66 -1.02
N THR A 236 4.26 6.62 0.19
CA THR A 236 3.39 7.61 0.80
C THR A 236 4.10 8.15 2.05
N SER A 237 3.41 8.94 2.86
CA SER A 237 3.89 9.34 4.19
C SER A 237 4.02 8.15 5.15
N GLU A 238 3.28 7.06 4.93
CA GLU A 238 3.16 5.94 5.88
C GLU A 238 3.74 4.61 5.36
N VAL A 239 3.59 4.35 4.06
CA VAL A 239 3.92 3.05 3.45
C VAL A 239 4.78 3.21 2.21
N ALA A 240 5.66 2.24 1.98
CA ALA A 240 6.48 2.12 0.79
C ALA A 240 6.36 0.73 0.17
N PHE A 241 6.37 0.67 -1.16
CA PHE A 241 6.32 -0.55 -1.97
C PHE A 241 7.53 -0.57 -2.87
N GLN A 242 8.23 -1.70 -2.90
CA GLN A 242 9.42 -1.87 -3.72
C GLN A 242 9.17 -2.89 -4.82
N THR A 243 9.64 -2.55 -6.01
CA THR A 243 9.60 -3.38 -7.21
C THR A 243 11.03 -3.57 -7.69
N ALA A 244 11.47 -4.81 -7.83
CA ALA A 244 12.78 -5.15 -8.38
C ALA A 244 12.66 -5.42 -9.89
N PHE A 245 13.74 -5.12 -10.61
CA PHE A 245 13.89 -5.34 -12.04
C PHE A 245 15.08 -6.28 -12.27
N GLU A 246 14.89 -7.28 -13.13
CA GLU A 246 15.85 -8.38 -13.32
C GLU A 246 16.80 -8.13 -14.49
N ALA A 247 16.43 -7.24 -15.44
CA ALA A 247 17.21 -7.03 -16.65
C ALA A 247 18.47 -6.16 -16.47
N ALA A 248 18.75 -5.71 -15.24
CA ALA A 248 19.89 -4.84 -14.92
C ALA A 248 20.04 -3.62 -15.88
N GLY A 249 18.90 -3.11 -16.39
CA GLY A 249 18.87 -1.93 -17.26
C GLY A 249 19.40 -2.17 -18.67
N LEU A 250 19.62 -3.43 -19.08
CA LEU A 250 20.13 -3.78 -20.41
C LEU A 250 19.05 -3.79 -21.49
N SER A 251 17.79 -3.95 -21.09
CA SER A 251 16.63 -3.95 -21.98
C SER A 251 15.45 -3.24 -21.32
N ARG A 252 14.47 -2.86 -22.14
CA ARG A 252 13.17 -2.41 -21.66
C ARG A 252 12.51 -3.50 -20.81
N GLU A 253 12.13 -3.14 -19.59
CA GLU A 253 11.43 -4.02 -18.67
C GLU A 253 10.17 -3.30 -18.16
N GLU A 254 9.06 -4.03 -18.14
CA GLU A 254 7.76 -3.54 -17.70
C GLU A 254 7.28 -4.40 -16.54
N VAL A 255 6.90 -3.75 -15.43
CA VAL A 255 6.40 -4.46 -14.26
C VAL A 255 5.07 -3.83 -13.83
N ASP A 256 4.03 -4.67 -13.77
CA ASP A 256 2.74 -4.26 -13.25
C ASP A 256 2.81 -4.08 -11.72
N THR A 257 2.34 -2.95 -11.23
CA THR A 257 2.34 -2.65 -9.81
C THR A 257 1.13 -3.30 -9.14
N ARG A 258 1.39 -4.08 -8.10
CA ARG A 258 0.32 -4.70 -7.30
C ARG A 258 -0.46 -3.70 -6.43
N SER A 259 0.03 -2.48 -6.31
CA SER A 259 -0.55 -1.42 -5.49
C SER A 259 -0.96 -0.27 -6.39
N LYS A 260 -2.21 0.20 -6.24
CA LYS A 260 -2.85 1.19 -7.12
C LYS A 260 -2.82 2.64 -6.59
N GLY A 261 -1.96 2.94 -5.61
CA GLY A 261 -1.86 4.30 -5.06
C GLY A 261 -3.09 4.73 -4.23
N PRO A 262 -3.18 6.02 -3.84
CA PRO A 262 -2.29 7.12 -4.23
C PRO A 262 -0.88 7.03 -3.64
N PHE A 263 0.11 7.61 -4.33
CA PHE A 263 1.51 7.73 -3.89
C PHE A 263 1.97 9.19 -3.88
N ASP A 264 2.79 9.56 -2.89
CA ASP A 264 3.37 10.90 -2.80
C ASP A 264 4.77 10.98 -3.40
N ARG A 265 5.53 9.87 -3.39
CA ARG A 265 6.93 9.85 -3.80
C ARG A 265 7.31 8.60 -4.58
N VAL A 266 8.30 8.72 -5.44
CA VAL A 266 8.98 7.61 -6.12
C VAL A 266 10.50 7.76 -6.05
N GLU A 267 11.20 6.68 -5.78
CA GLU A 267 12.67 6.62 -5.77
C GLU A 267 13.14 5.47 -6.67
N LEU A 268 14.08 5.75 -7.57
CA LEU A 268 14.83 4.73 -8.29
C LEU A 268 16.18 4.55 -7.61
N ARG A 269 16.57 3.30 -7.34
CA ARG A 269 17.93 2.93 -6.96
C ARG A 269 18.53 2.00 -7.99
N VAL A 270 19.73 2.35 -8.45
CA VAL A 270 20.49 1.58 -9.42
C VAL A 270 21.77 1.08 -8.73
N GLY A 271 21.97 -0.24 -8.72
CA GLY A 271 23.15 -0.87 -8.13
C GLY A 271 24.43 -0.44 -8.83
N ALA A 272 25.55 -0.46 -8.11
CA ALA A 272 26.83 0.09 -8.58
C ALA A 272 27.38 -0.62 -9.84
N ASP A 273 27.02 -1.89 -10.05
CA ASP A 273 27.50 -2.70 -11.16
C ASP A 273 26.53 -2.72 -12.36
N VAL A 274 25.47 -1.91 -12.32
CA VAL A 274 24.57 -1.71 -13.47
C VAL A 274 25.29 -0.87 -14.54
N GLN A 275 25.33 -1.37 -15.78
CA GLN A 275 26.07 -0.73 -16.88
C GLN A 275 25.50 0.66 -17.26
N LYS A 276 24.20 0.87 -17.02
CA LYS A 276 23.47 2.10 -17.33
C LYS A 276 23.07 2.83 -16.06
N GLN A 277 24.02 3.56 -15.47
CA GLN A 277 23.78 4.39 -14.29
C GLN A 277 22.84 5.57 -14.56
N ASP A 278 22.62 5.91 -15.84
CA ASP A 278 21.67 6.91 -16.31
C ASP A 278 20.28 6.32 -16.62
N LEU A 279 20.00 5.08 -16.21
CA LEU A 279 18.72 4.42 -16.42
C LEU A 279 17.57 5.29 -15.91
N ARG A 280 16.55 5.40 -16.77
CA ARG A 280 15.31 6.10 -16.48
C ARG A 280 14.15 5.14 -16.46
N CYS A 281 13.21 5.44 -15.58
CA CYS A 281 11.94 4.75 -15.51
C CYS A 281 10.79 5.74 -15.71
N GLN A 282 9.66 5.23 -16.17
CA GLN A 282 8.40 5.94 -16.38
C GLN A 282 7.30 5.19 -15.61
N ILE A 283 6.41 5.96 -15.01
CA ILE A 283 5.23 5.44 -14.32
C ILE A 283 4.03 5.63 -15.23
N LEU A 284 3.23 4.59 -15.40
CA LEU A 284 1.99 4.65 -16.16
C LEU A 284 0.78 4.51 -15.22
N ASP A 285 -0.23 5.32 -15.47
CA ASP A 285 -1.51 5.29 -14.75
C ASP A 285 -2.43 4.14 -15.21
N ALA A 286 -3.64 4.07 -14.64
CA ALA A 286 -4.65 3.08 -14.99
C ALA A 286 -5.07 3.11 -16.47
N GLU A 287 -4.97 4.27 -17.11
CA GLU A 287 -5.23 4.50 -18.53
C GLU A 287 -4.00 4.25 -19.42
N GLY A 288 -2.85 3.91 -18.82
CA GLY A 288 -1.59 3.70 -19.51
C GLY A 288 -0.87 5.00 -19.92
N LYS A 289 -1.24 6.14 -19.35
CA LYS A 289 -0.59 7.43 -19.62
C LYS A 289 0.57 7.68 -18.65
N PRO A 290 1.63 8.38 -19.10
CA PRO A 290 2.74 8.75 -18.23
C PRO A 290 2.32 9.69 -17.08
N VAL A 291 2.77 9.37 -15.87
CA VAL A 291 2.57 10.21 -14.69
C VAL A 291 3.75 11.19 -14.53
N THR A 292 3.42 12.45 -14.27
CA THR A 292 4.42 13.51 -14.07
C THR A 292 4.96 13.50 -12.64
N VAL A 293 6.28 13.57 -12.52
CA VAL A 293 7.01 13.63 -11.24
C VAL A 293 7.95 14.82 -11.19
N GLN A 294 8.23 15.31 -9.99
CA GLN A 294 8.97 16.52 -9.73
C GLN A 294 10.11 16.29 -8.73
N ARG A 295 11.28 16.88 -9.00
CA ARG A 295 12.41 16.95 -8.04
C ARG A 295 13.09 18.31 -8.13
N GLY A 296 12.87 19.15 -7.12
CA GLY A 296 13.23 20.56 -7.17
C GLY A 296 12.43 21.28 -8.26
N GLU A 297 13.13 21.99 -9.15
CA GLU A 297 12.52 22.69 -10.30
C GLU A 297 12.30 21.77 -11.52
N ASN A 298 12.78 20.53 -11.45
CA ASN A 298 12.69 19.59 -12.57
C ASN A 298 11.35 18.86 -12.55
N VAL A 299 10.59 18.92 -13.64
CA VAL A 299 9.31 18.23 -13.83
C VAL A 299 9.40 17.38 -15.09
N PHE A 300 9.26 16.07 -14.96
CA PHE A 300 9.43 15.11 -16.06
C PHE A 300 8.42 13.96 -15.97
N THR A 301 8.19 13.27 -17.09
CA THR A 301 7.46 11.99 -17.13
C THR A 301 8.38 10.77 -16.98
N THR A 302 9.70 10.98 -16.91
CA THR A 302 10.69 9.96 -16.59
C THR A 302 11.57 10.40 -15.42
N PHE A 303 12.03 9.44 -14.62
CA PHE A 303 12.85 9.69 -13.45
C PHE A 303 14.06 8.77 -13.41
N ALA A 304 15.17 9.26 -12.86
CA ALA A 304 16.44 8.55 -12.74
C ALA A 304 16.90 8.52 -11.28
N ASP A 305 17.77 7.56 -10.97
CA ASP A 305 18.61 7.60 -9.76
C ASP A 305 19.62 8.74 -9.94
N GLY A 306 19.44 9.81 -9.19
CA GLY A 306 20.20 11.05 -9.40
C GLY A 306 20.88 11.54 -8.14
N ALA A 307 21.02 10.67 -7.13
CA ALA A 307 21.51 10.99 -5.78
C ALA A 307 20.79 12.14 -5.03
N GLY A 308 19.87 12.86 -5.67
CA GLY A 308 19.09 13.97 -5.12
C GLY A 308 17.85 13.55 -4.32
N GLY A 309 17.75 12.27 -3.96
CA GLY A 309 16.60 11.71 -3.24
C GLY A 309 15.37 11.42 -4.11
N PRO A 310 14.22 11.14 -3.47
CA PRO A 310 12.99 10.74 -4.15
C PRO A 310 12.40 11.89 -4.98
N TRP A 311 11.70 11.53 -6.04
CA TRP A 311 10.83 12.39 -6.80
C TRP A 311 9.45 12.43 -6.15
N THR A 312 8.74 13.55 -6.26
CA THR A 312 7.38 13.75 -5.77
C THR A 312 6.40 13.66 -6.93
N PHE A 313 5.26 13.01 -6.74
CA PHE A 313 4.18 13.07 -7.74
C PHE A 313 3.61 14.48 -7.81
N LEU A 314 3.42 15.02 -9.01
CA LEU A 314 2.85 16.36 -9.17
C LEU A 314 1.38 16.40 -8.69
N GLU A 315 0.65 15.31 -8.93
CA GLU A 315 -0.74 15.14 -8.50
C GLU A 315 -0.90 13.85 -7.68
N PRO A 316 -0.47 13.82 -6.40
CA PRO A 316 -0.47 12.60 -5.58
C PRO A 316 -1.86 11.97 -5.40
N MET A 317 -2.93 12.77 -5.43
CA MET A 317 -4.30 12.25 -5.28
C MET A 317 -4.81 11.54 -6.55
N GLN A 318 -4.14 11.74 -7.69
CA GLN A 318 -4.46 11.11 -8.97
C GLN A 318 -3.40 10.07 -9.39
N SER A 319 -2.39 9.81 -8.55
CA SER A 319 -1.28 8.89 -8.88
C SER A 319 -1.68 7.42 -8.66
N GLU A 320 -2.65 6.96 -9.44
CA GLU A 320 -2.95 5.52 -9.53
C GLU A 320 -1.92 4.82 -10.41
N VAL A 321 -0.92 4.17 -9.81
CA VAL A 321 0.11 3.49 -10.58
C VAL A 321 -0.37 2.11 -11.01
N LEU A 322 -0.37 1.86 -12.32
CA LEU A 322 -0.67 0.56 -12.91
C LEU A 322 0.61 -0.21 -13.25
N LYS A 323 1.58 0.49 -13.83
CA LYS A 323 2.78 -0.12 -14.42
C LYS A 323 3.99 0.80 -14.27
N ILE A 324 5.16 0.20 -14.09
CA ILE A 324 6.44 0.89 -14.15
C ILE A 324 7.23 0.32 -15.34
N VAL A 325 7.76 1.20 -16.16
CA VAL A 325 8.57 0.86 -17.33
C VAL A 325 9.96 1.43 -17.11
N CYS A 326 11.00 0.59 -17.11
CA CYS A 326 12.39 1.05 -17.13
C CYS A 326 12.99 0.71 -18.48
N ASP A 327 13.48 1.72 -19.20
CA ASP A 327 13.95 1.56 -20.57
C ASP A 327 15.26 2.34 -20.78
N PRO A 328 16.37 1.69 -21.18
CA PRO A 328 17.62 2.38 -21.46
C PRO A 328 17.53 3.37 -22.63
N ALA A 329 16.47 3.33 -23.45
CA ALA A 329 16.22 4.31 -24.50
C ALA A 329 15.62 5.63 -24.00
N PHE A 330 15.14 5.69 -22.74
CA PHE A 330 14.60 6.93 -22.19
C PHE A 330 15.71 7.97 -21.96
N GLY A 331 15.65 9.06 -22.74
CA GLY A 331 16.54 10.20 -22.61
C GLY A 331 16.12 11.17 -21.49
N LYS A 332 17.03 12.08 -21.15
CA LYS A 332 16.67 13.28 -20.40
C LYS A 332 15.91 14.21 -21.35
N GLU A 333 14.61 14.38 -21.10
CA GLU A 333 13.79 15.43 -21.71
C GLU A 333 14.23 16.82 -21.23
#